data_AF-A0AAE6JMC6-F1
#
_entry.id   AF-A0AAE6JMC6-F1
#
_cell.length_a   1.000
_cell.length_b   1.000
_cell.length_c   1.000
_cell.angle_alpha   90.00
_cell.angle_beta   90.00
_cell.angle_gamma   90.00
#
_symmetry.space_group_name_H-M   'P 1'
#
loop_
_entity.id
_entity.type
_entity.pdbx_description
1 polymer ?
#
loop_
_entity_poly.entity_id
_entity_poly.type
_entity_poly.pdbx_seq_one_letter_code
_entity_poly.pdbx_strand_id
1 'polypeptide(L)'
;MSLPLFILALLCTGTFAQTVYRKIENYKVYYGWARNYPQDWMILRCFDNEGRNYLLMVNPQTLETKINESSFYQIKPMTVGQAREFFKSTPYQKALSKAEKQSVNIQDAGIESGIPKQTGISLTADLCPSHRPLDKRIFTDIFTEFKKVERPVPIALSITGIWMRQHPQDLAWLKQMQANREIYITWINHSFNHRVSLKAPLKENFLLEPGTDISYEVLETEQAMLRNGLLPSVFFRFPGLVSDQQLVYRITGFGLIPVGTDAWLAKGQQPQNGSIVLIHGNGNEPVGVNDFIKLLQSKTRSIAGKQWLLYDLRESVDEEFSEAP
;
A
#
# COMPACT_ATOMS: atom_id res chain seq x y z
N MET A 1 48.27 4.31 -40.30
CA MET A 1 47.92 3.72 -39.00
C MET A 1 46.87 4.61 -38.37
N SER A 2 45.60 4.24 -38.50
CA SER A 2 44.47 5.03 -38.04
C SER A 2 43.84 4.27 -36.87
N LEU A 3 43.98 4.80 -35.66
CA LEU A 3 43.44 4.21 -34.44
C LEU A 3 41.95 4.59 -34.35
N PRO A 4 41.00 3.65 -34.27
CA PRO A 4 39.60 4.00 -34.06
C PRO A 4 39.38 4.37 -32.59
N LEU A 5 38.92 5.60 -32.36
CA LEU A 5 38.50 6.11 -31.07
C LEU A 5 37.17 5.44 -30.66
N PHE A 6 37.23 4.46 -29.76
CA PHE A 6 36.04 3.87 -29.15
C PHE A 6 35.44 4.88 -28.16
N ILE A 7 34.34 5.53 -28.54
CA ILE A 7 33.51 6.30 -27.61
C ILE A 7 32.72 5.29 -26.77
N LEU A 8 33.17 5.07 -25.54
CA LEU A 8 32.43 4.32 -24.54
C LEU A 8 31.23 5.17 -24.09
N ALA A 9 30.07 4.93 -24.69
CA ALA A 9 28.81 5.48 -24.19
C ALA A 9 28.52 4.85 -22.82
N LEU A 10 28.80 5.59 -21.74
CA LEU A 10 28.27 5.27 -20.42
C LEU A 10 26.75 5.40 -20.50
N LEU A 11 26.07 4.27 -20.71
CA LEU A 11 24.67 4.11 -20.39
C LEU A 11 24.55 4.23 -18.87
N CYS A 12 24.25 5.42 -18.37
CA CYS A 12 23.77 5.62 -17.01
C CYS A 12 22.43 4.87 -16.89
N THR A 13 22.48 3.59 -16.54
CA THR A 13 21.32 2.87 -16.02
C THR A 13 20.98 3.52 -14.68
N GLY A 14 20.04 4.45 -14.71
CA GLY A 14 19.49 5.07 -13.50
C GLY A 14 18.91 3.98 -12.62
N THR A 15 19.67 3.56 -11.62
CA THR A 15 19.10 2.91 -10.45
C THR A 15 18.12 3.91 -9.85
N PHE A 16 16.81 3.66 -9.96
CA PHE A 16 15.81 4.37 -9.17
C PHE A 16 16.03 4.00 -7.70
N ALA A 17 17.06 4.58 -7.10
CA ALA A 17 17.30 4.49 -5.67
C ALA A 17 16.08 5.11 -5.01
N GLN A 18 15.45 4.37 -4.10
CA GLN A 18 14.37 4.88 -3.28
C GLN A 18 14.85 6.13 -2.53
N THR A 19 14.23 7.28 -2.83
CA THR A 19 14.56 8.55 -2.16
C THR A 19 14.27 8.43 -0.68
N VAL A 20 15.27 8.71 0.15
CA VAL A 20 15.14 8.73 1.61
C VAL A 20 14.99 10.17 2.07
N TYR A 21 13.89 10.47 2.78
CA TYR A 21 13.64 11.80 3.34
C TYR A 21 14.01 11.79 4.83
N ARG A 22 15.22 12.25 5.16
CA ARG A 22 15.80 12.09 6.51
C ARG A 22 15.31 13.13 7.52
N LYS A 23 15.17 14.39 7.09
CA LYS A 23 14.76 15.53 7.93
C LYS A 23 13.39 16.02 7.49
N ILE A 24 12.38 15.18 7.70
CA ILE A 24 11.01 15.55 7.44
C ILE A 24 10.53 16.52 8.53
N GLU A 25 10.15 17.72 8.11
CA GLU A 25 9.58 18.76 8.95
C GLU A 25 8.21 19.18 8.40
N ASN A 26 7.35 19.73 9.25
CA ASN A 26 6.03 20.25 8.87
C ASN A 26 5.14 19.28 8.07
N TYR A 27 5.30 17.96 8.30
CA TYR A 27 4.51 16.94 7.62
C TYR A 27 3.04 17.03 8.04
N LYS A 28 2.17 17.38 7.10
CA LYS A 28 0.76 17.63 7.40
C LYS A 28 -0.15 17.28 6.23
N VAL A 29 -1.42 17.06 6.56
CA VAL A 29 -2.51 16.98 5.57
C VAL A 29 -2.58 18.29 4.81
N TYR A 30 -2.56 18.20 3.48
CA TYR A 30 -2.66 19.34 2.60
C TYR A 30 -3.32 18.90 1.30
N TYR A 31 -4.58 19.31 1.13
CA TYR A 31 -5.35 19.01 -0.06
C TYR A 31 -5.20 20.10 -1.11
N GLY A 32 -5.20 19.68 -2.37
CA GLY A 32 -5.13 20.57 -3.49
C GLY A 32 -5.05 19.83 -4.81
N TRP A 33 -5.03 20.62 -5.87
CA TRP A 33 -4.77 20.15 -7.22
C TRP A 33 -3.37 20.61 -7.63
N ALA A 34 -2.56 19.67 -8.09
CA ALA A 34 -1.24 19.92 -8.65
C ALA A 34 -1.26 19.59 -10.14
N ARG A 35 -1.05 20.60 -10.97
CA ARG A 35 -1.00 20.47 -12.43
C ARG A 35 0.43 20.54 -12.92
N ASN A 36 0.84 19.50 -13.65
CA ASN A 36 2.03 19.51 -14.48
C ASN A 36 1.79 18.62 -15.70
N TYR A 37 1.70 19.22 -16.89
CA TYR A 37 1.32 18.51 -18.11
C TYR A 37 2.21 17.27 -18.34
N PRO A 38 1.64 16.11 -18.70
CA PRO A 38 0.25 15.89 -19.11
C PRO A 38 -0.71 15.46 -18.00
N GLN A 39 -0.27 15.35 -16.74
CA GLN A 39 -1.04 14.69 -15.69
C GLN A 39 -1.42 15.64 -14.55
N ASP A 40 -2.69 15.62 -14.20
CA ASP A 40 -3.21 16.28 -13.00
C ASP A 40 -3.16 15.34 -11.79
N TRP A 41 -2.83 15.90 -10.63
CA TRP A 41 -2.65 15.15 -9.39
C TRP A 41 -3.50 15.73 -8.27
N MET A 42 -3.97 14.87 -7.38
CA MET A 42 -4.53 15.29 -6.10
C MET A 42 -3.43 15.28 -5.05
N ILE A 43 -3.25 16.38 -4.34
CA ILE A 43 -2.29 16.50 -3.24
C ILE A 43 -2.93 15.95 -1.97
N LEU A 44 -2.18 15.15 -1.21
CA LEU A 44 -2.62 14.56 0.05
C LEU A 44 -1.85 15.13 1.25
N ARG A 45 -0.54 15.38 1.07
CA ARG A 45 0.35 15.90 2.10
C ARG A 45 1.30 16.93 1.52
N CYS A 46 1.77 17.82 2.38
CA CYS A 46 2.97 18.62 2.13
C CYS A 46 3.95 18.45 3.29
N PHE A 47 5.24 18.59 3.00
CA PHE A 47 6.29 18.56 4.02
C PHE A 47 7.57 19.22 3.52
N ASP A 48 8.43 19.59 4.46
CA ASP A 48 9.78 20.08 4.18
C ASP A 48 10.78 18.94 4.35
N ASN A 49 11.77 18.85 3.46
CA ASN A 49 12.95 18.04 3.68
C ASN A 49 14.19 18.78 3.17
N GLU A 50 15.14 19.02 4.08
CA GLU A 50 16.42 19.69 3.77
C GLU A 50 16.23 21.05 3.06
N GLY A 51 15.24 21.84 3.53
CA GLY A 51 14.95 23.18 3.01
C GLY A 51 14.16 23.21 1.71
N ARG A 52 13.67 22.07 1.22
CA ARG A 52 12.80 21.97 0.04
C ARG A 52 11.40 21.52 0.41
N ASN A 53 10.40 22.10 -0.25
CA ASN A 53 8.99 21.80 -0.06
C ASN A 53 8.53 20.68 -1.00
N TYR A 54 8.08 19.57 -0.44
CA TYR A 54 7.60 18.39 -1.16
C TYR A 54 6.09 18.18 -1.00
N LEU A 55 5.52 17.50 -1.99
CA LEU A 55 4.13 17.07 -1.99
C LEU A 55 4.08 15.54 -2.09
N LEU A 56 3.24 14.90 -1.25
CA LEU A 56 2.75 13.54 -1.52
C LEU A 56 1.45 13.66 -2.29
N MET A 57 1.40 13.07 -3.48
CA MET A 57 0.28 13.20 -4.41
C MET A 57 -0.19 11.82 -4.88
N VAL A 58 -1.46 11.74 -5.27
CA VAL A 58 -2.06 10.57 -5.92
C VAL A 58 -2.52 10.92 -7.34
N ASN A 59 -2.30 10.01 -8.28
CA ASN A 59 -2.96 10.03 -9.57
C ASN A 59 -4.42 9.61 -9.34
N PRO A 60 -5.40 10.50 -9.53
CA PRO A 60 -6.78 10.20 -9.19
C PRO A 60 -7.41 9.10 -10.08
N GLN A 61 -6.77 8.78 -11.21
CA GLN A 61 -7.19 7.68 -12.11
C GLN A 61 -6.58 6.35 -11.67
N THR A 62 -5.26 6.27 -11.53
CA THR A 62 -4.55 4.99 -11.34
C THR A 62 -4.26 4.63 -9.88
N LEU A 63 -4.61 5.52 -8.93
CA LEU A 63 -4.30 5.41 -7.50
C LEU A 63 -2.79 5.39 -7.17
N GLU A 64 -1.92 5.57 -8.17
CA GLU A 64 -0.48 5.65 -7.96
C GLU A 64 -0.09 6.89 -7.17
N THR A 65 0.73 6.71 -6.14
CA THR A 65 1.30 7.83 -5.39
C THR A 65 2.66 8.24 -5.94
N LYS A 66 3.04 9.48 -5.69
CA LYS A 66 4.42 9.95 -5.88
C LYS A 66 4.74 11.09 -4.93
N ILE A 67 6.04 11.32 -4.78
CA ILE A 67 6.55 12.54 -4.14
C ILE A 67 7.36 13.33 -5.14
N ASN A 68 7.14 14.65 -5.15
CA ASN A 68 7.98 15.55 -5.91
C ASN A 68 8.00 16.95 -5.26
N GLU A 69 8.96 17.78 -5.63
CA GLU A 69 9.03 19.17 -5.15
C GLU A 69 7.82 19.97 -5.66
N SER A 70 7.26 20.78 -4.77
CA SER A 70 6.11 21.64 -5.04
C SER A 70 6.36 22.64 -6.18
N SER A 71 7.61 23.09 -6.34
CA SER A 71 8.05 24.04 -7.37
C SER A 71 7.83 23.56 -8.81
N PHE A 72 7.67 22.25 -9.02
CA PHE A 72 7.40 21.67 -10.35
C PHE A 72 5.93 21.70 -10.77
N TYR A 73 5.02 22.24 -9.94
CA TYR A 73 3.58 22.18 -10.19
C TYR A 73 2.94 23.55 -10.05
N GLN A 74 1.89 23.77 -10.85
CA GLN A 74 0.90 24.78 -10.54
C GLN A 74 -0.05 24.20 -9.48
N ILE A 75 -0.08 24.82 -8.30
CA ILE A 75 -0.83 24.33 -7.15
C ILE A 75 -2.05 25.20 -6.90
N LYS A 76 -3.22 24.56 -6.82
CA LYS A 76 -4.44 25.17 -6.28
C LYS A 76 -4.78 24.49 -4.95
N PRO A 77 -4.54 25.15 -3.80
CA PRO A 77 -4.93 24.62 -2.50
C PRO A 77 -6.46 24.42 -2.43
N MET A 78 -6.90 23.38 -1.75
CA MET A 78 -8.32 23.03 -1.59
C MET A 78 -8.60 22.55 -0.16
N THR A 79 -9.84 22.74 0.30
CA THR A 79 -10.33 21.95 1.44
C THR A 79 -10.55 20.49 1.02
N VAL A 80 -10.65 19.58 1.99
CA VAL A 80 -10.97 18.17 1.71
C VAL A 80 -12.28 18.04 0.92
N GLY A 81 -13.30 18.82 1.27
CA GLY A 81 -14.59 18.80 0.56
C GLY A 81 -14.48 19.29 -0.88
N GLN A 82 -13.71 20.35 -1.13
CA GLN A 82 -13.46 20.86 -2.48
C GLN A 82 -12.69 19.86 -3.33
N ALA A 83 -11.66 19.21 -2.77
CA ALA A 83 -10.87 18.22 -3.50
C ALA A 83 -11.72 16.99 -3.84
N ARG A 84 -12.51 16.48 -2.88
CA ARG A 84 -13.45 15.37 -3.11
C ARG A 84 -14.47 15.67 -4.20
N GLU A 85 -15.04 16.88 -4.21
CA GLU A 85 -15.97 17.29 -5.27
C GLU A 85 -15.28 17.44 -6.63
N PHE A 86 -14.08 18.02 -6.65
CA PHE A 86 -13.32 18.23 -7.89
C PHE A 86 -12.92 16.91 -8.57
N PHE A 87 -12.56 15.89 -7.78
CA PHE A 87 -12.18 14.56 -8.28
C PHE A 87 -13.32 13.52 -8.18
N LYS A 88 -14.57 13.93 -7.98
CA LYS A 88 -15.69 13.00 -7.68
C LYS A 88 -15.90 11.85 -8.66
N SER A 89 -15.56 12.05 -9.93
CA SER A 89 -15.77 11.06 -10.99
C SER A 89 -14.61 10.07 -11.14
N THR A 90 -13.49 10.27 -10.44
CA THR A 90 -12.30 9.44 -10.63
C THR A 90 -12.36 8.15 -9.81
N PRO A 91 -11.68 7.07 -10.26
CA PRO A 91 -11.56 5.81 -9.52
C PRO A 91 -11.15 5.99 -8.06
N TYR A 92 -10.15 6.84 -7.79
CA TYR A 92 -9.70 7.13 -6.43
C TYR A 92 -10.81 7.65 -5.51
N GLN A 93 -11.62 8.62 -5.98
CA GLN A 93 -12.67 9.20 -5.16
C GLN A 93 -13.88 8.25 -5.03
N LYS A 94 -14.19 7.48 -6.08
CA LYS A 94 -15.20 6.42 -6.03
C LYS A 94 -14.83 5.35 -5.00
N ALA A 95 -13.55 4.95 -4.94
CA ALA A 95 -13.03 4.00 -3.96
C ALA A 95 -13.18 4.50 -2.52
N LEU A 96 -12.81 5.76 -2.24
CA LEU A 96 -13.04 6.39 -0.93
C LEU A 96 -14.52 6.37 -0.55
N SER A 97 -15.41 6.78 -1.46
CA SER A 97 -16.85 6.81 -1.20
C SER A 97 -17.46 5.42 -1.05
N LYS A 98 -16.94 4.38 -1.73
CA LYS A 98 -17.38 2.99 -1.52
C LYS A 98 -16.98 2.51 -0.12
N ALA A 99 -15.72 2.71 0.28
CA ALA A 99 -15.25 2.32 1.61
C ALA A 99 -16.07 2.98 2.74
N GLU A 100 -16.45 4.25 2.58
CA GLU A 100 -17.34 4.96 3.51
C GLU A 100 -18.76 4.36 3.58
N LYS A 101 -19.29 3.83 2.46
CA LYS A 101 -20.61 3.18 2.45
C LYS A 101 -20.58 1.79 3.07
N GLN A 102 -19.43 1.11 3.03
CA GLN A 102 -19.22 -0.22 3.60
C GLN A 102 -18.79 -0.19 5.07
N SER A 103 -18.80 0.97 5.72
CA SER A 103 -18.29 1.18 7.09
C SER A 103 -19.26 0.79 8.21
N VAL A 104 -20.34 0.05 7.93
CA VAL A 104 -21.41 -0.20 8.90
C VAL A 104 -20.99 -1.25 9.93
N ASN A 105 -20.17 -2.22 9.53
CA ASN A 105 -19.69 -3.28 10.41
C ASN A 105 -18.44 -2.84 11.17
N ILE A 106 -18.34 -3.27 12.44
CA ILE A 106 -17.19 -2.97 13.30
C ILE A 106 -15.91 -3.70 12.89
N GLN A 107 -16.05 -4.72 12.05
CA GLN A 107 -14.94 -5.49 11.52
C GLN A 107 -14.95 -5.48 10.00
N ASP A 108 -13.74 -5.52 9.44
CA ASP A 108 -13.44 -5.68 8.02
C ASP A 108 -13.93 -4.54 7.12
N ALA A 109 -14.07 -3.32 7.67
CA ALA A 109 -14.51 -2.19 6.88
C ALA A 109 -13.49 -1.82 5.77
N GLY A 110 -14.01 -1.51 4.60
CA GLY A 110 -13.23 -1.03 3.46
C GLY A 110 -13.57 -1.78 2.18
N ILE A 111 -12.67 -1.72 1.22
CA ILE A 111 -12.75 -2.54 0.01
C ILE A 111 -12.22 -3.94 0.34
N GLU A 112 -13.08 -4.95 0.24
CA GLU A 112 -12.79 -6.35 0.58
C GLU A 112 -12.48 -7.21 -0.67
N SER A 113 -12.86 -6.74 -1.86
CA SER A 113 -12.63 -7.40 -3.15
C SER A 113 -12.56 -6.38 -4.29
N GLY A 114 -11.81 -6.71 -5.35
CA GLY A 114 -11.85 -6.00 -6.63
C GLY A 114 -12.80 -6.71 -7.60
N ILE A 115 -13.40 -5.99 -8.56
CA ILE A 115 -14.27 -6.63 -9.58
C ILE A 115 -13.40 -7.53 -10.47
N PRO A 116 -13.67 -8.84 -10.57
CA PRO A 116 -12.88 -9.71 -11.44
C PRO A 116 -13.31 -9.54 -12.89
N LYS A 117 -12.42 -9.00 -13.73
CA LYS A 117 -12.42 -9.32 -15.17
C LYS A 117 -11.52 -10.53 -15.49
N GLN A 118 -10.66 -10.93 -14.55
CA GLN A 118 -9.66 -11.97 -14.76
C GLN A 118 -9.48 -12.89 -13.54
N THR A 119 -8.91 -14.07 -13.76
CA THR A 119 -8.68 -15.12 -12.76
C THR A 119 -7.40 -14.85 -11.96
N GLY A 120 -7.52 -14.71 -10.63
CA GLY A 120 -6.38 -14.40 -9.75
C GLY A 120 -6.80 -13.71 -8.46
N ILE A 121 -5.83 -13.19 -7.70
CA ILE A 121 -6.05 -12.53 -6.40
C ILE A 121 -5.13 -11.31 -6.23
N SER A 122 -5.49 -10.41 -5.32
CA SER A 122 -4.56 -9.43 -4.73
C SER A 122 -3.99 -10.00 -3.43
N LEU A 123 -2.67 -10.26 -3.37
CA LEU A 123 -2.03 -10.73 -2.14
C LEU A 123 -1.67 -9.56 -1.24
N THR A 124 -2.16 -9.59 -0.01
CA THR A 124 -1.81 -8.63 1.04
C THR A 124 -1.18 -9.34 2.24
N ALA A 125 -0.18 -8.71 2.87
CA ALA A 125 0.38 -9.23 4.11
C ALA A 125 0.57 -8.15 5.17
N ASP A 126 0.22 -8.48 6.41
CA ASP A 126 0.35 -7.56 7.53
C ASP A 126 1.66 -7.75 8.29
N LEU A 127 2.39 -6.65 8.44
CA LEU A 127 3.63 -6.50 9.18
C LEU A 127 3.37 -5.75 10.49
N CYS A 128 2.53 -6.35 11.34
CA CYS A 128 2.24 -5.87 12.70
C CYS A 128 3.50 -5.99 13.60
N PRO A 129 3.55 -5.27 14.75
CA PRO A 129 4.62 -5.40 15.72
C PRO A 129 4.88 -6.87 16.07
N SER A 130 6.15 -7.27 16.07
CA SER A 130 6.55 -8.67 16.28
C SER A 130 7.93 -8.74 16.90
N HIS A 131 8.19 -9.82 17.62
CA HIS A 131 9.56 -10.19 18.01
C HIS A 131 10.16 -11.23 17.07
N ARG A 132 9.36 -11.76 16.14
CA ARG A 132 9.77 -12.80 15.17
C ARG A 132 10.26 -12.15 13.88
N PRO A 133 11.25 -12.74 13.20
CA PRO A 133 11.70 -12.25 11.91
C PRO A 133 10.57 -12.37 10.87
N LEU A 134 10.71 -11.61 9.79
CA LEU A 134 9.88 -11.74 8.60
C LEU A 134 9.88 -13.20 8.09
N ASP A 135 8.71 -13.73 7.75
CA ASP A 135 8.61 -15.02 7.06
C ASP A 135 8.97 -14.85 5.58
N LYS A 136 10.28 -14.94 5.30
CA LYS A 136 10.84 -14.71 3.96
C LYS A 136 10.31 -15.69 2.91
N ARG A 137 9.78 -16.85 3.31
CA ARG A 137 9.24 -17.88 2.41
C ARG A 137 8.11 -17.32 1.54
N ILE A 138 7.26 -16.46 2.09
CA ILE A 138 6.18 -15.80 1.34
C ILE A 138 6.74 -15.18 0.06
N PHE A 139 7.81 -14.39 0.18
CA PHE A 139 8.35 -13.61 -0.94
C PHE A 139 9.22 -14.45 -1.86
N THR A 140 10.01 -15.38 -1.32
CA THR A 140 10.83 -16.27 -2.15
C THR A 140 9.97 -17.23 -2.98
N ASP A 141 8.86 -17.70 -2.42
CA ASP A 141 7.99 -18.68 -3.06
C ASP A 141 7.12 -18.01 -4.13
N ILE A 142 6.52 -16.83 -3.86
CA ILE A 142 5.83 -16.07 -4.93
C ILE A 142 6.78 -15.72 -6.06
N PHE A 143 7.99 -15.25 -5.75
CA PHE A 143 8.95 -14.93 -6.81
C PHE A 143 9.31 -16.18 -7.62
N THR A 144 9.53 -17.31 -6.95
CA THR A 144 9.89 -18.57 -7.63
C THR A 144 8.80 -19.06 -8.57
N GLU A 145 7.54 -19.01 -8.14
CA GLU A 145 6.40 -19.46 -8.95
C GLU A 145 6.10 -18.51 -10.11
N PHE A 146 6.18 -17.19 -9.89
CA PHE A 146 5.73 -16.20 -10.88
C PHE A 146 6.82 -15.67 -11.82
N LYS A 147 8.12 -15.77 -11.49
CA LYS A 147 9.22 -15.12 -12.25
C LYS A 147 9.28 -15.38 -13.76
N LYS A 148 8.64 -16.44 -14.26
CA LYS A 148 8.58 -16.77 -15.70
C LYS A 148 7.43 -16.07 -16.44
N VAL A 149 6.38 -15.65 -15.73
CA VAL A 149 5.15 -15.12 -16.30
C VAL A 149 4.86 -13.69 -15.86
N GLU A 150 5.37 -13.28 -14.70
CA GLU A 150 5.14 -11.99 -14.08
C GLU A 150 6.39 -11.54 -13.32
N ARG A 151 6.94 -10.38 -13.69
CA ARG A 151 8.11 -9.79 -13.03
C ARG A 151 8.13 -8.26 -13.22
N PRO A 152 8.19 -7.46 -12.14
CA PRO A 152 8.17 -7.88 -10.73
C PRO A 152 6.82 -8.45 -10.31
N VAL A 153 6.79 -9.32 -9.30
CA VAL A 153 5.55 -9.90 -8.76
C VAL A 153 4.87 -8.90 -7.81
N PRO A 154 3.60 -8.51 -8.03
CA PRO A 154 2.93 -7.54 -7.19
C PRO A 154 2.54 -8.14 -5.83
N ILE A 155 2.74 -7.36 -4.76
CA ILE A 155 2.29 -7.67 -3.41
C ILE A 155 2.00 -6.37 -2.67
N ALA A 156 0.98 -6.34 -1.81
CA ALA A 156 0.73 -5.21 -0.93
C ALA A 156 1.08 -5.54 0.53
N LEU A 157 1.83 -4.66 1.20
CA LEU A 157 2.30 -4.89 2.57
C LEU A 157 1.79 -3.79 3.50
N SER A 158 0.95 -4.17 4.46
CA SER A 158 0.47 -3.29 5.53
C SER A 158 1.52 -3.22 6.61
N ILE A 159 2.18 -2.07 6.75
CA ILE A 159 3.36 -1.94 7.61
C ILE A 159 3.12 -0.94 8.74
N THR A 160 3.54 -1.34 9.95
CA THR A 160 3.47 -0.49 11.14
C THR A 160 4.76 0.28 11.38
N GLY A 161 4.64 1.43 12.02
CA GLY A 161 5.79 2.20 12.48
C GLY A 161 6.71 1.42 13.40
N ILE A 162 6.14 0.69 14.36
CA ILE A 162 6.89 -0.17 15.27
C ILE A 162 7.65 -1.28 14.53
N TRP A 163 7.02 -1.98 13.58
CA TRP A 163 7.70 -3.05 12.84
C TRP A 163 8.90 -2.52 12.06
N MET A 164 8.78 -1.36 11.39
CA MET A 164 9.92 -0.72 10.69
C MET A 164 11.10 -0.44 11.62
N ARG A 165 10.84 -0.03 12.88
CA ARG A 165 11.90 0.22 13.87
C ARG A 165 12.56 -1.06 14.38
N GLN A 166 11.78 -2.11 14.56
CA GLN A 166 12.24 -3.37 15.15
C GLN A 166 12.93 -4.30 14.14
N HIS A 167 12.58 -4.17 12.85
CA HIS A 167 13.02 -5.09 11.79
C HIS A 167 13.81 -4.40 10.65
N PRO A 168 14.85 -3.60 10.94
CA PRO A 168 15.56 -2.86 9.90
C PRO A 168 16.24 -3.77 8.87
N GLN A 169 16.71 -4.96 9.30
CA GLN A 169 17.34 -5.93 8.40
C GLN A 169 16.34 -6.60 7.45
N ASP A 170 15.16 -6.95 7.94
CA ASP A 170 14.12 -7.54 7.10
C ASP A 170 13.51 -6.49 6.16
N LEU A 171 13.37 -5.23 6.61
CA LEU A 171 12.97 -4.13 5.75
C LEU A 171 14.00 -3.89 4.63
N ALA A 172 15.29 -3.90 4.96
CA ALA A 172 16.36 -3.78 3.96
C ALA A 172 16.30 -4.93 2.95
N TRP A 173 16.01 -6.15 3.40
CA TRP A 173 15.86 -7.31 2.53
C TRP A 173 14.67 -7.16 1.56
N LEU A 174 13.50 -6.71 2.02
CA LEU A 174 12.35 -6.40 1.16
C LEU A 174 12.68 -5.33 0.12
N LYS A 175 13.35 -4.25 0.54
CA LYS A 175 13.81 -3.19 -0.37
C LYS A 175 14.78 -3.72 -1.42
N GLN A 176 15.66 -4.65 -1.06
CA GLN A 176 16.59 -5.27 -1.99
C GLN A 176 15.86 -6.14 -3.03
N MET A 177 14.88 -6.94 -2.62
CA MET A 177 14.06 -7.70 -3.57
C MET A 177 13.34 -6.78 -4.57
N GLN A 178 12.81 -5.65 -4.10
CA GLN A 178 12.21 -4.65 -4.98
C GLN A 178 13.23 -4.01 -5.93
N ALA A 179 14.43 -3.66 -5.43
CA ALA A 179 15.51 -3.13 -6.26
C ALA A 179 15.97 -4.14 -7.34
N ASN A 180 15.93 -5.44 -7.03
CA ASN A 180 16.22 -6.53 -7.96
C ASN A 180 15.08 -6.82 -8.95
N ARG A 181 13.97 -6.06 -8.88
CA ARG A 181 12.73 -6.28 -9.63
C ARG A 181 12.20 -7.71 -9.46
N GLU A 182 12.36 -8.28 -8.27
CA GLU A 182 11.80 -9.60 -7.92
C GLU A 182 10.33 -9.44 -7.53
N ILE A 183 10.05 -8.46 -6.68
CA ILE A 183 8.71 -8.09 -6.23
C ILE A 183 8.46 -6.59 -6.42
N TYR A 184 7.20 -6.22 -6.48
CA TYR A 184 6.73 -4.84 -6.49
C TYR A 184 5.79 -4.65 -5.31
N ILE A 185 6.17 -3.76 -4.40
CA ILE A 185 5.49 -3.60 -3.11
C ILE A 185 4.64 -2.33 -3.11
N THR A 186 3.34 -2.51 -2.93
CA THR A 186 2.43 -1.43 -2.54
C THR A 186 2.41 -1.31 -1.02
N TRP A 187 3.02 -0.24 -0.47
CA TRP A 187 3.12 -0.03 0.98
C TRP A 187 1.84 0.57 1.55
N ILE A 188 1.12 -0.20 2.36
CA ILE A 188 -0.16 0.17 2.99
C ILE A 188 0.12 0.68 4.40
N ASN A 189 -0.53 1.78 4.80
CA ASN A 189 -0.44 2.29 6.16
C ASN A 189 -1.23 1.38 7.12
N HIS A 190 -0.59 0.91 8.19
CA HIS A 190 -1.19 0.00 9.15
C HIS A 190 -1.19 0.53 10.59
N SER A 191 -1.21 1.86 10.75
CA SER A 191 -1.00 2.59 12.00
C SER A 191 0.42 2.46 12.57
N PHE A 192 0.79 3.34 13.50
CA PHE A 192 2.16 3.42 13.99
C PHE A 192 2.39 2.37 15.06
N ASN A 193 1.51 2.34 16.06
CA ASN A 193 1.67 1.54 17.26
C ASN A 193 0.98 0.18 17.18
N HIS A 194 -0.16 0.08 16.49
CA HIS A 194 -0.98 -1.14 16.45
C HIS A 194 -1.20 -1.73 17.86
N ARG A 195 -1.66 -0.88 18.79
CA ARG A 195 -1.97 -1.32 20.16
C ARG A 195 -3.05 -2.38 20.13
N VAL A 196 -2.98 -3.34 21.04
CA VAL A 196 -3.99 -4.39 21.18
C VAL A 196 -4.06 -4.84 22.63
N SER A 197 -5.28 -5.01 23.13
CA SER A 197 -5.56 -5.57 24.45
C SER A 197 -6.24 -6.92 24.29
N LEU A 198 -5.73 -7.95 24.97
CA LEU A 198 -6.36 -9.29 24.98
C LEU A 198 -7.65 -9.33 25.81
N LYS A 199 -7.94 -8.30 26.59
CA LYS A 199 -9.07 -8.27 27.54
C LYS A 199 -10.14 -7.25 27.14
N ALA A 200 -9.79 -6.21 26.41
CA ALA A 200 -10.73 -5.16 26.03
C ALA A 200 -11.68 -5.63 24.91
N PRO A 201 -12.97 -5.24 24.94
CA PRO A 201 -13.89 -5.51 23.83
C PRO A 201 -13.45 -4.74 22.57
N LEU A 202 -13.79 -5.25 21.38
CA LEU A 202 -13.34 -4.67 20.10
C LEU A 202 -13.65 -3.16 19.96
N LYS A 203 -14.81 -2.71 20.46
CA LYS A 203 -15.23 -1.30 20.44
C LYS A 203 -14.34 -0.31 21.21
N GLU A 204 -13.41 -0.82 22.02
CA GLU A 204 -12.48 -0.05 22.86
C GLU A 204 -11.04 -0.58 22.67
N ASN A 205 -10.76 -1.24 21.55
CA ASN A 205 -9.51 -1.91 21.27
C ASN A 205 -8.90 -1.38 19.96
N PHE A 206 -7.65 -1.74 19.67
CA PHE A 206 -6.94 -1.24 18.50
C PHE A 206 -6.98 0.29 18.42
N LEU A 207 -7.38 0.84 17.28
CA LEU A 207 -7.49 2.30 17.10
C LEU A 207 -8.72 2.90 17.79
N LEU A 208 -9.64 2.07 18.31
CA LEU A 208 -10.76 2.51 19.13
C LEU A 208 -10.40 2.58 20.62
N GLU A 209 -9.16 2.26 21.01
CA GLU A 209 -8.68 2.46 22.38
C GLU A 209 -8.84 3.95 22.79
N PRO A 210 -9.49 4.24 23.94
CA PRO A 210 -9.67 5.61 24.41
C PRO A 210 -8.35 6.37 24.52
N GLY A 211 -8.32 7.59 23.98
CA GLY A 211 -7.11 8.43 23.96
C GLY A 211 -6.17 8.18 22.77
N THR A 212 -6.53 7.30 21.82
CA THR A 212 -5.76 7.12 20.59
C THR A 212 -5.77 8.39 19.73
N ASP A 213 -4.58 8.94 19.47
CA ASP A 213 -4.38 10.02 18.50
C ASP A 213 -4.25 9.43 17.08
N ILE A 214 -5.36 9.39 16.34
CA ILE A 214 -5.38 8.88 14.97
C ILE A 214 -4.49 9.68 14.02
N SER A 215 -4.31 10.98 14.27
CA SER A 215 -3.42 11.79 13.43
C SER A 215 -1.98 11.35 13.61
N TYR A 216 -1.55 11.09 14.84
CA TYR A 216 -0.24 10.50 15.12
C TYR A 216 -0.11 9.11 14.47
N GLU A 217 -1.08 8.22 14.66
CA GLU A 217 -1.04 6.85 14.13
C GLU A 217 -0.89 6.81 12.60
N VAL A 218 -1.54 7.72 11.89
CA VAL A 218 -1.47 7.80 10.43
C VAL A 218 -0.20 8.52 9.98
N LEU A 219 0.01 9.76 10.42
CA LEU A 219 1.04 10.64 9.86
C LEU A 219 2.46 10.23 10.31
N GLU A 220 2.63 9.71 11.52
CA GLU A 220 3.95 9.22 11.94
C GLU A 220 4.34 7.94 11.20
N THR A 221 3.35 7.11 10.82
CA THR A 221 3.61 5.93 9.98
C THR A 221 4.05 6.33 8.59
N GLU A 222 3.38 7.30 7.95
CA GLU A 222 3.79 7.83 6.65
C GLU A 222 5.19 8.45 6.71
N GLN A 223 5.50 9.25 7.74
CA GLN A 223 6.85 9.79 7.93
C GLN A 223 7.90 8.69 8.14
N ALA A 224 7.59 7.65 8.92
CA ALA A 224 8.48 6.52 9.13
C ALA A 224 8.73 5.75 7.83
N MET A 225 7.71 5.56 6.99
CA MET A 225 7.88 5.01 5.63
C MET A 225 8.87 5.85 4.82
N LEU A 226 8.67 7.17 4.76
CA LEU A 226 9.52 8.07 3.98
C LEU A 226 10.96 8.15 4.48
N ARG A 227 11.17 8.15 5.81
CA ARG A 227 12.51 8.06 6.42
C ARG A 227 13.21 6.74 6.11
N ASN A 228 12.46 5.69 5.79
CA ASN A 228 13.00 4.39 5.37
C ASN A 228 13.05 4.23 3.85
N GLY A 229 12.70 5.25 3.06
CA GLY A 229 12.67 5.18 1.60
C GLY A 229 11.50 4.37 1.04
N LEU A 230 10.44 4.20 1.82
CA LEU A 230 9.20 3.58 1.36
C LEU A 230 8.26 4.70 0.90
N LEU A 231 7.59 4.50 -0.23
CA LEU A 231 6.59 5.43 -0.73
C LEU A 231 5.21 5.00 -0.20
N PRO A 232 4.54 5.80 0.65
CA PRO A 232 3.20 5.49 1.12
C PRO A 232 2.22 5.40 -0.06
N SER A 233 1.43 4.33 -0.10
CA SER A 233 0.28 4.24 -1.01
C SER A 233 -0.92 5.01 -0.45
N VAL A 234 -2.03 5.02 -1.20
CA VAL A 234 -3.30 5.57 -0.73
C VAL A 234 -4.11 4.61 0.13
N PHE A 235 -3.59 3.45 0.50
CA PHE A 235 -4.35 2.45 1.26
C PHE A 235 -4.06 2.51 2.75
N PHE A 236 -5.07 2.14 3.53
CA PHE A 236 -4.97 1.95 4.97
C PHE A 236 -5.59 0.62 5.37
N ARG A 237 -4.92 -0.16 6.20
CA ARG A 237 -5.51 -1.35 6.82
C ARG A 237 -5.67 -1.13 8.30
N PHE A 238 -6.89 -1.33 8.79
CA PHE A 238 -7.17 -1.26 10.22
C PHE A 238 -6.44 -2.38 10.98
N PRO A 239 -5.70 -2.05 12.05
CA PRO A 239 -5.23 -3.04 13.02
C PRO A 239 -6.34 -3.99 13.46
N GLY A 240 -6.10 -5.30 13.32
CA GLY A 240 -7.08 -6.35 13.64
C GLY A 240 -8.34 -6.36 12.75
N LEU A 241 -8.34 -5.59 11.66
CA LEU A 241 -9.53 -5.30 10.84
C LEU A 241 -10.65 -4.65 11.66
N VAL A 242 -10.33 -3.93 12.75
CA VAL A 242 -11.33 -3.33 13.65
C VAL A 242 -11.45 -1.83 13.40
N SER A 243 -12.67 -1.39 13.15
CA SER A 243 -13.00 0.03 12.97
C SER A 243 -14.47 0.28 13.17
N ASP A 244 -14.85 1.45 13.68
CA ASP A 244 -16.21 1.94 13.57
C ASP A 244 -16.35 2.93 12.40
N GLN A 245 -17.59 3.32 12.10
CA GLN A 245 -17.90 4.27 11.04
C GLN A 245 -17.19 5.62 11.22
N GLN A 246 -17.08 6.11 12.46
CA GLN A 246 -16.42 7.40 12.72
C GLN A 246 -14.93 7.32 12.40
N LEU A 247 -14.27 6.23 12.77
CA LEU A 247 -12.88 5.97 12.47
C LEU A 247 -12.67 5.82 10.96
N VAL A 248 -13.56 5.14 10.23
CA VAL A 248 -13.51 5.09 8.77
C VAL A 248 -13.53 6.48 8.16
N TYR A 249 -14.46 7.35 8.56
CA TYR A 249 -14.49 8.74 8.08
C TYR A 249 -13.23 9.54 8.44
N ARG A 250 -12.63 9.29 9.60
CA ARG A 250 -11.34 9.92 9.95
C ARG A 250 -10.25 9.47 9.00
N ILE A 251 -10.12 8.17 8.73
CA ILE A 251 -9.12 7.61 7.81
C ILE A 251 -9.31 8.13 6.37
N THR A 252 -10.54 8.12 5.85
CA THR A 252 -10.82 8.67 4.52
C THR A 252 -10.66 10.19 4.48
N GLY A 253 -10.76 10.87 5.63
CA GLY A 253 -10.40 12.28 5.81
C GLY A 253 -8.91 12.56 5.64
N PHE A 254 -8.03 11.56 5.81
CA PHE A 254 -6.62 11.61 5.42
C PHE A 254 -6.39 11.26 3.95
N GLY A 255 -7.44 10.94 3.18
CA GLY A 255 -7.32 10.56 1.77
C GLY A 255 -6.80 9.14 1.61
N LEU A 256 -7.00 8.31 2.63
CA LEU A 256 -6.63 6.91 2.59
C LEU A 256 -7.87 6.05 2.38
N ILE A 257 -7.76 5.03 1.54
CA ILE A 257 -8.80 4.05 1.23
C ILE A 257 -8.64 2.87 2.20
N PRO A 258 -9.58 2.63 3.12
CA PRO A 258 -9.60 1.43 3.93
C PRO A 258 -9.69 0.16 3.07
N VAL A 259 -8.87 -0.84 3.39
CA VAL A 259 -8.86 -2.16 2.74
C VAL A 259 -9.09 -3.27 3.76
N GLY A 260 -10.09 -4.10 3.47
CA GLY A 260 -10.43 -5.31 4.22
C GLY A 260 -9.81 -6.56 3.62
N THR A 261 -10.46 -7.70 3.81
CA THR A 261 -10.08 -8.99 3.21
C THR A 261 -11.28 -9.94 3.14
N ASP A 262 -11.60 -10.43 1.95
CA ASP A 262 -12.61 -11.50 1.78
C ASP A 262 -12.02 -12.92 1.95
N ALA A 263 -10.70 -13.06 2.09
CA ALA A 263 -10.02 -14.34 2.27
C ALA A 263 -8.82 -14.29 3.24
N TRP A 264 -9.08 -14.52 4.54
CA TRP A 264 -8.06 -14.77 5.55
C TRP A 264 -7.74 -16.26 5.69
N LEU A 265 -6.64 -16.67 5.06
CA LEU A 265 -6.29 -18.09 4.91
C LEU A 265 -6.12 -18.83 6.24
N ALA A 266 -5.51 -18.20 7.25
CA ALA A 266 -5.32 -18.82 8.57
C ALA A 266 -6.65 -19.08 9.32
N LYS A 267 -7.74 -18.44 8.91
CA LYS A 267 -9.10 -18.70 9.42
C LYS A 267 -9.87 -19.73 8.57
N GLY A 268 -9.22 -20.35 7.59
CA GLY A 268 -9.82 -21.34 6.70
C GLY A 268 -10.67 -20.77 5.57
N GLN A 269 -10.69 -19.44 5.41
CA GLN A 269 -11.41 -18.79 4.31
C GLN A 269 -10.70 -19.07 2.98
N GLN A 270 -11.46 -19.43 1.95
CA GLN A 270 -10.92 -19.78 0.64
C GLN A 270 -11.01 -18.58 -0.31
N PRO A 271 -9.93 -18.25 -1.04
CA PRO A 271 -9.96 -17.15 -1.98
C PRO A 271 -10.77 -17.49 -3.23
N GLN A 272 -11.43 -16.48 -3.78
CA GLN A 272 -12.12 -16.50 -5.05
C GLN A 272 -11.38 -15.58 -6.05
N ASN A 273 -11.81 -15.56 -7.31
CA ASN A 273 -11.23 -14.63 -8.27
C ASN A 273 -11.58 -13.19 -7.87
N GLY A 274 -10.57 -12.31 -7.84
CA GLY A 274 -10.72 -10.93 -7.39
C GLY A 274 -10.61 -10.73 -5.88
N SER A 275 -10.38 -11.80 -5.11
CA SER A 275 -10.20 -11.71 -3.67
C SER A 275 -8.99 -10.88 -3.27
N ILE A 276 -9.14 -10.13 -2.17
CA ILE A 276 -8.04 -9.51 -1.44
C ILE A 276 -7.67 -10.46 -0.31
N VAL A 277 -6.58 -11.20 -0.51
CA VAL A 277 -6.14 -12.24 0.43
C VAL A 277 -5.29 -11.64 1.54
N LEU A 278 -5.59 -11.96 2.79
CA LEU A 278 -4.78 -11.61 3.96
C LEU A 278 -3.98 -12.80 4.49
N ILE A 279 -2.69 -12.56 4.72
CA ILE A 279 -1.79 -13.37 5.56
C ILE A 279 -0.99 -12.45 6.50
N HIS A 280 -0.37 -12.99 7.56
CA HIS A 280 0.59 -12.22 8.36
C HIS A 280 2.03 -12.61 8.05
N GLY A 281 2.78 -11.68 7.48
CA GLY A 281 4.19 -11.89 7.10
C GLY A 281 5.19 -11.74 8.25
N ASN A 282 4.75 -11.27 9.42
CA ASN A 282 5.59 -10.94 10.56
C ASN A 282 6.08 -12.15 11.41
N GLY A 283 5.93 -13.37 10.90
CA GLY A 283 6.35 -14.62 11.55
C GLY A 283 5.41 -15.17 12.63
N ASN A 284 4.30 -14.49 12.94
CA ASN A 284 3.37 -14.92 13.98
C ASN A 284 2.26 -15.87 13.48
N GLU A 285 2.04 -15.98 12.17
CA GLU A 285 0.96 -16.81 11.58
C GLU A 285 1.47 -17.83 10.54
N PRO A 286 2.27 -18.84 10.94
CA PRO A 286 2.83 -19.80 10.00
C PRO A 286 1.77 -20.65 9.27
N VAL A 287 0.57 -20.79 9.84
CA VAL A 287 -0.54 -21.55 9.23
C VAL A 287 -1.01 -20.89 7.95
N GLY A 288 -1.31 -19.58 7.98
CA GLY A 288 -1.75 -18.83 6.81
C GLY A 288 -0.71 -18.82 5.69
N VAL A 289 0.58 -18.73 6.05
CA VAL A 289 1.69 -18.83 5.08
C VAL A 289 1.74 -20.20 4.42
N ASN A 290 1.64 -21.29 5.20
CA ASN A 290 1.67 -22.64 4.64
C ASN A 290 0.47 -22.91 3.74
N ASP A 291 -0.72 -22.40 4.10
CA ASP A 291 -1.92 -22.56 3.27
C ASP A 291 -1.85 -21.73 1.99
N PHE A 292 -1.24 -20.55 2.04
CA PHE A 292 -0.91 -19.79 0.84
C PHE A 292 0.07 -20.53 -0.08
N ILE A 293 1.13 -21.11 0.46
CA ILE A 293 2.09 -21.90 -0.33
C ILE A 293 1.40 -23.10 -1.00
N LYS A 294 0.51 -23.81 -0.28
CA LYS A 294 -0.30 -24.89 -0.89
C LYS A 294 -1.21 -24.38 -1.99
N LEU A 295 -1.82 -23.21 -1.82
CA LEU A 295 -2.63 -22.56 -2.85
C LEU A 295 -1.77 -22.31 -4.10
N LEU A 296 -0.58 -21.71 -3.96
CA LEU A 296 0.34 -21.47 -5.08
C LEU A 296 0.67 -22.77 -5.82
N GLN A 297 1.04 -23.82 -5.08
CA GLN A 297 1.36 -25.14 -5.65
C GLN A 297 0.18 -25.74 -6.42
N SER A 298 -1.06 -25.55 -5.93
CA SER A 298 -2.27 -26.00 -6.62
C SER A 298 -2.54 -25.22 -7.93
N LYS A 299 -1.99 -24.00 -8.04
CA LYS A 299 -2.17 -23.09 -9.18
C LYS A 299 -1.00 -23.08 -10.15
N THR A 300 0.12 -23.78 -9.89
CA THR A 300 1.34 -23.74 -10.72
C THR A 300 1.07 -23.91 -12.22
N ARG A 301 0.20 -24.84 -12.64
CA ARG A 301 -0.14 -25.01 -14.08
C ARG A 301 -0.88 -23.80 -14.65
N SER A 302 -1.84 -23.25 -13.89
CA SER A 302 -2.59 -22.06 -14.28
C SER A 302 -1.72 -20.81 -14.30
N ILE A 303 -0.79 -20.68 -13.35
CA ILE A 303 0.23 -19.60 -13.33
C ILE A 303 1.09 -19.68 -14.59
N ALA A 304 1.64 -20.87 -14.90
CA ALA A 304 2.46 -21.07 -16.10
C ALA A 304 1.71 -20.76 -17.40
N GLY A 305 0.39 -21.00 -17.42
CA GLY A 305 -0.50 -20.66 -18.53
C GLY A 305 -1.04 -19.23 -18.54
N LYS A 306 -0.63 -18.36 -17.59
CA LYS A 306 -1.18 -17.01 -17.38
C LYS A 306 -2.70 -16.98 -17.15
N GLN A 307 -3.23 -18.06 -16.59
CA GLN A 307 -4.64 -18.23 -16.24
C GLN A 307 -4.92 -17.95 -14.77
N TRP A 308 -3.89 -17.69 -13.96
CA TRP A 308 -4.05 -17.27 -12.57
C TRP A 308 -2.86 -16.40 -12.19
N LEU A 309 -3.10 -15.13 -11.91
CA LEU A 309 -2.07 -14.13 -11.62
C LEU A 309 -2.24 -13.49 -10.24
N LEU A 310 -1.19 -12.84 -9.75
CA LEU A 310 -1.31 -11.90 -8.66
C LEU A 310 -1.56 -10.51 -9.26
N TYR A 311 -2.48 -9.75 -8.69
CA TYR A 311 -2.80 -8.41 -9.17
C TYR A 311 -2.23 -7.36 -8.23
N ASP A 312 -1.83 -6.23 -8.79
CA ASP A 312 -1.58 -5.03 -7.99
C ASP A 312 -2.90 -4.59 -7.33
N LEU A 313 -2.84 -4.25 -6.05
CA LEU A 313 -4.01 -3.80 -5.30
C LEU A 313 -4.61 -2.51 -5.90
N ARG A 314 -3.78 -1.63 -6.48
CA ARG A 314 -4.25 -0.40 -7.13
C ARG A 314 -5.03 -0.71 -8.39
N GLU A 315 -4.53 -1.62 -9.22
CA GLU A 315 -5.21 -2.07 -10.43
C GLU A 315 -6.53 -2.75 -10.09
N SER A 316 -6.54 -3.63 -9.08
CA SER A 316 -7.74 -4.32 -8.62
C SER A 316 -8.84 -3.35 -8.14
N VAL A 317 -8.45 -2.23 -7.54
CA VAL A 317 -9.37 -1.19 -7.07
C VAL A 317 -9.75 -0.23 -8.21
N ASP A 318 -8.82 0.18 -9.06
CA ASP A 318 -9.09 1.05 -10.22
C ASP A 318 -10.06 0.40 -11.20
N GLU A 319 -9.80 -0.85 -11.61
CA GLU A 319 -10.62 -1.58 -12.58
C GLU A 319 -12.09 -1.72 -12.15
N GLU A 320 -12.35 -1.74 -10.84
CA GLU A 320 -13.71 -1.74 -10.30
C GLU A 320 -14.47 -0.44 -10.65
N PHE A 321 -13.77 0.70 -10.71
CA PHE A 321 -14.40 2.02 -10.84
C PHE A 321 -14.15 2.72 -12.18
N SER A 322 -13.26 2.17 -12.99
CA SER A 322 -13.09 2.53 -14.39
C SER A 322 -14.35 2.15 -15.18
N GLU A 323 -14.93 3.12 -15.90
CA GLU A 323 -16.05 2.84 -16.81
C GLU A 323 -15.58 1.85 -17.87
N ALA A 324 -16.37 0.79 -18.12
CA ALA A 324 -16.09 -0.10 -19.25
C ALA A 324 -16.05 0.76 -20.54
N PRO A 325 -15.07 0.54 -21.43
CA PRO A 325 -14.96 1.30 -22.67
C PRO A 325 -16.22 1.19 -23.54
#